data_AF-A0A967D2W8-F1
#
_entry.id   AF-A0A967D2W8-F1
#
_cell.length_a   1.000
_cell.length_b   1.000
_cell.length_c   1.000
_cell.angle_alpha   90.00
_cell.angle_beta   90.00
_cell.angle_gamma   90.00
#
_symmetry.space_group_name_H-M   'P 1'
#
loop_
_entity.id
_entity.type
_entity.pdbx_description
1 polymer ?
#
loop_
_entity_poly.entity_id
_entity_poly.type
_entity_poly.pdbx_seq_one_letter_code
_entity_poly.pdbx_strand_id
1 'polypeptide(L)'
;RAVAATTGQGSEAASWVSRQVTRPQVELDPAELLSGHDLLALGVPAGPDIGAMLKEIRSLQLDDEVTSREEAMQKIAAWLASG
;
A
#
# COMPACT_ATOMS: atom_id res chain seq x y z
N ARG A 1 37.82 39.22 25.10
CA ARG A 1 37.09 39.53 23.84
C ARG A 1 37.86 38.86 22.71
N ALA A 2 37.31 38.07 21.79
CA ALA A 2 36.02 37.41 21.66
C ALA A 2 36.17 36.29 20.60
N VAL A 3 35.59 35.14 20.92
CA VAL A 3 34.94 34.08 20.11
C VAL A 3 35.64 33.44 18.89
N ALA A 4 35.78 32.12 19.00
CA ALA A 4 36.03 31.15 17.94
C ALA A 4 34.77 30.94 17.07
N ALA A 5 34.97 30.71 15.77
CA ALA A 5 33.93 30.25 14.85
C ALA A 5 34.32 28.89 14.27
N THR A 6 33.65 27.83 14.72
CA THR A 6 33.66 26.51 14.11
C THR A 6 32.39 26.40 13.25
N THR A 7 32.50 26.41 11.94
CA THR A 7 31.35 26.14 11.06
C THR A 7 31.39 24.68 10.65
N GLY A 8 30.48 23.88 11.21
CA GLY A 8 30.25 22.51 10.81
C GLY A 8 29.73 22.44 9.37
N GLN A 9 30.34 21.60 8.55
CA GLN A 9 29.85 21.24 7.23
C GLN A 9 29.28 19.84 7.31
N GLY A 10 27.95 19.75 7.30
CA GLY A 10 27.19 18.50 7.34
C GLY A 10 25.95 18.55 6.47
N SER A 11 25.99 19.24 5.33
CA SER A 11 24.76 19.46 4.53
C SER A 11 24.93 19.46 3.01
N GLU A 12 25.97 18.82 2.46
CA GLU A 12 26.06 18.64 0.99
C GLU A 12 25.48 17.31 0.49
N ALA A 13 25.18 16.35 1.37
CA ALA A 13 24.58 15.07 0.97
C ALA A 13 23.06 15.10 0.78
N ALA A 14 22.35 16.14 1.26
CA ALA A 14 20.89 16.17 1.26
C ALA A 14 20.26 16.82 0.01
N SER A 15 21.05 17.41 -0.89
CA SER A 15 20.53 18.12 -2.07
C SER A 15 20.21 17.21 -3.27
N TRP A 16 20.54 15.91 -3.21
CA TRP A 16 20.28 14.98 -4.32
C TRP A 16 18.85 14.40 -4.34
N VAL A 17 18.14 14.38 -3.20
CA VAL A 17 16.85 13.67 -3.11
C VAL A 17 15.65 14.52 -3.56
N SER A 18 15.75 15.84 -3.61
CA SER A 18 14.56 16.70 -3.79
C SER A 18 14.15 16.98 -5.25
N ARG A 19 14.64 16.24 -6.25
CA ARG A 19 14.22 16.41 -7.66
C ARG A 19 13.30 15.32 -8.22
N GLN A 20 12.92 14.30 -7.46
CA GLN A 20 12.11 13.19 -8.00
C GLN A 20 10.76 12.91 -7.32
N VAL A 21 10.29 13.74 -6.37
CA VAL A 21 9.10 13.39 -5.56
C VAL A 21 7.82 14.15 -5.94
N THR A 22 7.67 14.56 -7.21
CA THR A 22 6.38 15.10 -7.71
C THR A 22 5.70 14.09 -8.61
N ARG A 23 5.48 12.87 -8.11
CA ARG A 23 4.41 12.01 -8.60
C ARG A 23 3.19 12.26 -7.72
N PRO A 24 1.99 12.45 -8.30
CA PRO A 24 0.78 12.56 -7.49
C PRO A 24 0.66 11.28 -6.65
N GLN A 25 0.44 11.40 -5.33
CA GLN A 25 0.41 10.26 -4.40
C GLN A 25 -0.55 9.12 -4.83
N VAL A 26 -1.55 9.44 -5.66
CA VAL A 26 -2.47 8.49 -6.28
C VAL A 26 -1.79 7.43 -7.16
N GLU A 27 -0.61 7.71 -7.72
CA GLU A 27 0.19 6.70 -8.46
C GLU A 27 0.95 5.76 -7.52
N LEU A 28 1.25 6.18 -6.29
CA LEU A 28 2.07 5.42 -5.35
C LEU A 28 1.24 4.58 -4.37
N ASP A 29 0.00 5.02 -4.11
CA ASP A 29 -0.92 4.39 -3.16
C ASP A 29 -2.34 4.38 -3.76
N PRO A 30 -2.64 3.42 -4.65
CA PRO A 30 -3.97 3.29 -5.23
C PRO A 30 -4.98 2.93 -4.13
N ALA A 31 -6.24 3.36 -4.28
CA ALA A 31 -7.30 3.00 -3.34
C ALA A 31 -7.52 1.48 -3.29
N GLU A 32 -7.81 0.93 -2.10
CA GLU A 32 -8.09 -0.49 -1.93
C GLU A 32 -9.26 -0.96 -2.82
N LEU A 33 -9.12 -2.14 -3.43
CA LEU A 33 -10.13 -2.69 -4.35
C LEU A 33 -11.35 -3.28 -3.64
N LEU A 34 -11.15 -3.78 -2.42
CA LEU A 34 -12.18 -4.42 -1.60
C LEU A 34 -12.10 -3.91 -0.17
N SER A 35 -13.25 -3.87 0.48
CA SER A 35 -13.41 -3.60 1.90
C SER A 35 -13.81 -4.87 2.66
N GLY A 36 -13.69 -4.83 3.98
CA GLY A 36 -14.21 -5.91 4.84
C GLY A 36 -15.71 -6.14 4.66
N HIS A 37 -16.49 -5.10 4.34
CA HIS A 37 -17.92 -5.25 4.07
C HIS A 37 -18.20 -6.09 2.82
N ASP A 38 -17.36 -5.96 1.79
CA ASP A 38 -17.48 -6.74 0.56
C ASP A 38 -17.26 -8.24 0.83
N LEU A 39 -16.28 -8.57 1.66
CA LEU A 39 -16.00 -9.95 2.08
C LEU A 39 -17.15 -10.55 2.91
N LEU A 40 -17.71 -9.78 3.84
CA LEU A 40 -18.89 -10.21 4.60
C LEU A 40 -20.09 -10.46 3.69
N ALA A 41 -20.32 -9.61 2.69
CA ALA A 41 -21.40 -9.78 1.71
C ALA A 41 -21.21 -11.02 0.82
N LEU A 42 -19.96 -11.44 0.59
CA LEU A 42 -19.62 -12.68 -0.11
C LEU A 42 -19.74 -13.94 0.76
N GLY A 43 -20.09 -13.79 2.04
CA GLY A 43 -20.27 -14.90 2.97
C GLY A 43 -19.00 -15.32 3.70
N VAL A 44 -17.92 -14.52 3.62
CA VAL A 44 -16.73 -14.75 4.45
C VAL A 44 -17.10 -14.52 5.92
N PRO A 45 -16.87 -15.50 6.82
CA PRO A 45 -17.18 -15.31 8.23
C PRO A 45 -16.33 -14.17 8.82
N ALA A 46 -16.96 -13.35 9.65
CA ALA A 46 -16.26 -12.29 10.36
C ALA A 46 -15.15 -12.89 11.23
N GLY A 47 -13.92 -12.42 11.06
CA GLY A 47 -12.78 -12.99 11.78
C GLY A 47 -11.43 -12.53 11.23
N PRO A 48 -10.33 -13.07 11.79
CA PRO A 48 -8.96 -12.74 11.37
C PRO A 48 -8.71 -13.04 9.88
N ASP A 49 -9.44 -14.00 9.31
CA ASP A 49 -9.31 -14.39 7.91
C ASP A 49 -9.69 -13.27 6.94
N ILE A 50 -10.64 -12.40 7.29
CA ILE A 50 -10.98 -11.20 6.48
C ILE A 50 -9.75 -10.31 6.32
N GLY A 51 -9.04 -10.05 7.41
CA GLY A 51 -7.83 -9.22 7.38
C GLY A 51 -6.71 -9.86 6.55
N ALA A 52 -6.55 -11.18 6.66
CA ALA A 52 -5.59 -11.93 5.86
C ALA A 52 -5.92 -11.85 4.36
N MET A 53 -7.19 -12.03 3.99
CA MET A 53 -7.65 -11.95 2.61
C MET A 53 -7.48 -10.55 2.02
N LEU A 54 -7.87 -9.49 2.77
CA LEU A 54 -7.68 -8.10 2.33
C LEU A 54 -6.20 -7.77 2.13
N LYS A 55 -5.34 -8.25 3.03
CA LYS A 55 -3.89 -8.03 2.92
C LYS A 55 -3.30 -8.72 1.69
N GLU A 56 -3.75 -9.92 1.37
CA GLU A 56 -3.32 -10.65 0.18
C GLU A 56 -3.75 -9.91 -1.11
N ILE A 57 -5.03 -9.56 -1.21
CA ILE A 57 -5.56 -8.76 -2.34
C ILE A 57 -4.79 -7.44 -2.47
N ARG A 58 -4.46 -6.80 -1.35
CA ARG A 58 -3.69 -5.57 -1.34
C ARG A 58 -2.27 -5.77 -1.88
N SER A 59 -1.61 -6.89 -1.58
CA SER A 59 -0.31 -7.22 -2.16
C SER A 59 -0.44 -7.39 -3.67
N LEU A 60 -1.39 -8.21 -4.12
CA LEU A 60 -1.65 -8.45 -5.54
C LEU A 60 -1.98 -7.15 -6.31
N GLN A 61 -2.65 -6.20 -5.65
CA GLN A 61 -2.92 -4.89 -6.22
C GLN A 61 -1.65 -4.06 -6.40
N LEU A 62 -0.77 -4.04 -5.41
CA LEU A 62 0.49 -3.29 -5.48
C LEU A 62 1.48 -3.92 -6.47
N ASP A 63 1.31 -5.21 -6.76
CA ASP A 63 2.07 -5.96 -7.76
C ASP A 63 1.43 -5.90 -9.18
N ASP A 64 0.37 -5.10 -9.39
CA ASP A 64 -0.40 -4.99 -10.63
C ASP A 64 -1.02 -6.32 -11.13
N GLU A 65 -1.08 -7.35 -10.29
CA GLU A 65 -1.71 -8.64 -10.62
C GLU A 65 -3.25 -8.60 -10.56
N VAL A 66 -3.79 -7.69 -9.75
CA VAL A 66 -5.23 -7.47 -9.58
C VAL A 66 -5.46 -5.97 -9.60
N THR A 67 -6.16 -5.48 -10.61
CA THR A 67 -6.32 -4.03 -10.84
C THR A 67 -7.75 -3.56 -10.70
N SER A 68 -8.70 -4.49 -10.59
CA SER A 68 -10.13 -4.22 -10.51
C SER A 68 -10.80 -4.91 -9.33
N ARG A 69 -11.92 -4.34 -8.90
CA ARG A 69 -12.77 -4.91 -7.86
C ARG A 69 -13.28 -6.29 -8.26
N GLU A 70 -13.65 -6.47 -9.52
CA GLU A 70 -14.16 -7.73 -10.08
C GLU A 70 -13.10 -8.84 -10.02
N GLU A 71 -11.86 -8.57 -10.41
CA GLU A 71 -10.75 -9.53 -10.29
C GLU A 71 -10.47 -9.90 -8.84
N ALA A 72 -10.49 -8.90 -7.94
CA ALA A 72 -10.31 -9.14 -6.51
C ALA A 72 -11.40 -10.06 -5.95
N MET A 73 -12.67 -9.83 -6.31
CA MET A 73 -13.78 -10.71 -5.91
C MET A 73 -13.61 -12.14 -6.44
N GLN A 74 -13.13 -12.31 -7.68
CA GLN A 74 -12.88 -13.63 -8.25
C GLN A 74 -11.78 -14.39 -7.49
N LYS A 75 -10.71 -13.70 -7.09
CA LYS A 75 -9.64 -14.29 -6.27
C LYS A 75 -10.18 -14.78 -4.92
N ILE A 76 -11.01 -13.98 -4.26
CA ILE A 76 -11.67 -14.37 -3.00
C ILE A 76 -12.60 -15.57 -3.22
N ALA A 77 -13.43 -15.55 -4.27
CA ALA A 77 -14.33 -16.66 -4.56
C ALA A 77 -13.58 -17.97 -4.84
N ALA A 78 -12.46 -17.91 -5.56
CA ALA A 78 -11.59 -19.06 -5.80
C ALA A 78 -10.96 -19.59 -4.49
N TRP A 79 -10.56 -18.69 -3.59
CA TRP A 79 -10.05 -19.06 -2.28
C TRP A 79 -11.10 -19.83 -1.46
N LEU A 80 -12.33 -19.33 -1.41
CA LEU A 80 -13.44 -20.00 -0.71
C LEU A 80 -13.80 -21.36 -1.33
N ALA A 81 -13.61 -21.53 -2.64
CA ALA A 81 -13.87 -22.80 -3.32
C ALA A 81 -12.76 -23.86 -3.11
N SER A 82 -11.59 -23.45 -2.57
CA SER A 82 -10.43 -24.32 -2.34
C SER A 82 -10.21 -24.69 -0.87
N GLY A 83 -11.02 -24.16 0.04
CA GLY A 83 -11.08 -24.55 1.46
C GLY A 83 -12.23 -25.51 1.76
#